data_AF-V1CIR8-F1
#
_entry.id   AF-V1CIR8-F1
#
_cell.length_a   1.000
_cell.length_b   1.000
_cell.length_c   1.000
_cell.angle_alpha   90.00
_cell.angle_beta   90.00
_cell.angle_gamma   90.00
#
_symmetry.space_group_name_H-M   'P 1'
#
loop_
_entity.id
_entity.type
_entity.pdbx_description
1 polymer ?
#
loop_
_entity_poly.entity_id
_entity_poly.type
_entity_poly.pdbx_seq_one_letter_code
_entity_poly.pdbx_strand_id
1 'polypeptide(L)'
;MGEMRKKKRYVIMRELKERKKCLSVDERVTLALENKEVKGYNCAQAVVCAFKDKYDLPESVLFRVSEGFGLGMGAESVCGAVTAMSILTGLENSDSKLSESETKKKSREFSAACFADFKKKNSSVECFELRGEDDGVVLRSCLGCIEDAVRIFDKKTSTR
;
A
#
# COMPACT_ATOMS: atom_id res chain seq x y z
N MET A 1 30.61 30.30 18.03
CA MET A 1 29.37 29.81 18.69
C MET A 1 28.21 29.50 17.74
N GLY A 2 28.05 30.20 16.61
CA GLY A 2 26.92 29.97 15.67
C GLY A 2 26.96 28.65 14.89
N GLU A 3 28.14 28.13 14.59
CA GLU A 3 28.33 26.93 13.76
C GLU A 3 28.00 25.63 14.51
N MET A 4 28.37 25.57 15.80
CA MET A 4 28.03 24.46 16.69
C MET A 4 26.52 24.39 16.98
N ARG A 5 25.81 25.54 17.04
CA ARG A 5 24.34 25.60 17.12
C ARG A 5 23.66 25.12 15.84
N LYS A 6 24.20 25.45 14.66
CA LYS A 6 23.70 24.94 13.35
C LYS A 6 23.88 23.43 13.22
N LYS A 7 25.04 22.89 13.62
CA LYS A 7 25.33 21.45 13.60
C LYS A 7 24.44 20.66 14.55
N LYS A 8 24.21 21.18 15.77
CA LYS A 8 23.28 20.58 16.74
C LYS A 8 21.84 20.60 16.25
N ARG A 9 21.40 21.70 15.61
CA ARG A 9 20.07 21.81 14.98
C ARG A 9 19.92 20.84 13.80
N TYR A 10 20.96 20.66 12.99
CA TYR A 10 20.96 19.68 11.88
C TYR A 10 20.85 18.23 12.38
N VAL A 11 21.62 17.86 13.41
CA VAL A 11 21.55 16.53 14.03
C VAL A 11 20.19 16.29 14.67
N ILE A 12 19.64 17.24 15.42
CA ILE A 12 18.28 17.13 15.99
C ILE A 12 17.22 17.01 14.89
N MET A 13 17.30 17.80 13.81
CA MET A 13 16.35 17.70 12.69
C MET A 13 16.48 16.38 11.92
N ARG A 14 17.70 15.82 11.87
CA ARG A 14 17.97 14.48 11.30
C ARG A 14 17.42 13.37 12.20
N GLU A 15 17.65 13.44 13.51
CA GLU A 15 17.11 12.52 14.51
C GLU A 15 15.57 12.61 14.58
N LEU A 16 14.99 13.80 14.40
CA LEU A 16 13.52 13.99 14.29
C LEU A 16 12.96 13.47 12.97
N LYS A 17 13.72 13.53 11.87
CA LYS A 17 13.42 12.84 10.60
C LYS A 17 13.52 11.31 10.74
N GLU A 18 14.48 10.83 11.51
CA GLU A 18 14.69 9.40 11.81
C GLU A 18 13.69 8.87 12.85
N ARG A 19 13.09 9.73 13.69
CA ARG A 19 11.85 9.47 14.44
C ARG A 19 10.58 9.65 13.59
N LYS A 20 10.62 9.30 12.31
CA LYS A 20 9.39 9.00 11.54
C LYS A 20 8.70 7.86 12.31
N LYS A 21 7.70 8.18 13.13
CA LYS A 21 6.90 7.18 13.83
C LYS A 21 6.29 6.28 12.74
N CYS A 22 6.80 5.05 12.62
CA CYS A 22 6.20 4.04 11.77
C CYS A 22 4.80 3.80 12.33
N LEU A 23 3.79 3.93 11.48
CA LEU A 23 2.41 3.71 11.87
C LEU A 23 2.23 2.24 12.24
N SER A 24 1.50 1.97 13.32
CA SER A 24 1.01 0.63 13.62
C SER A 24 0.07 0.16 12.51
N VAL A 25 -0.16 -1.15 12.42
CA VAL A 25 -1.11 -1.69 11.42
C VAL A 25 -2.50 -1.09 11.57
N ASP A 26 -2.97 -0.82 12.80
CA ASP A 26 -4.29 -0.23 13.03
C ASP A 26 -4.31 1.26 12.67
N GLU A 27 -3.27 2.03 13.03
CA GLU A 27 -3.13 3.43 12.59
C GLU A 27 -3.11 3.51 11.04
N ARG A 28 -2.49 2.53 10.38
CA ARG A 28 -2.42 2.42 8.93
C ARG A 28 -3.78 2.08 8.30
N VAL A 29 -4.52 1.15 8.91
CA VAL A 29 -5.90 0.84 8.49
C VAL A 29 -6.78 2.07 8.62
N THR A 30 -6.77 2.76 9.76
CA THR A 30 -7.54 4.00 9.98
C THR A 30 -7.22 5.03 8.91
N LEU A 31 -5.93 5.30 8.65
CA LEU A 31 -5.53 6.25 7.62
C LEU A 31 -5.99 5.82 6.21
N ALA A 32 -5.94 4.53 5.87
CA ALA A 32 -6.40 4.04 4.57
C ALA A 32 -7.91 4.21 4.40
N LEU A 33 -8.70 3.96 5.44
CA LEU A 33 -10.15 4.16 5.42
C LEU A 33 -10.50 5.65 5.32
N GLU A 34 -9.83 6.52 6.10
CA GLU A 34 -9.99 7.98 6.00
C GLU A 34 -9.64 8.50 4.60
N ASN A 35 -8.57 8.00 3.98
CA ASN A 35 -8.23 8.34 2.60
C ASN A 35 -9.38 8.03 1.63
N LYS A 36 -10.07 6.90 1.84
CA LYS A 36 -11.21 6.50 0.99
C LYS A 36 -12.44 7.37 1.24
N GLU A 37 -12.86 7.48 2.51
CA GLU A 37 -14.15 8.09 2.87
C GLU A 37 -14.11 9.61 2.89
N VAL A 38 -13.01 10.20 3.37
CA VAL A 38 -12.90 11.66 3.56
C VAL A 38 -12.23 12.32 2.37
N LYS A 39 -11.16 11.72 1.82
CA LYS A 39 -10.41 12.31 0.70
C LYS A 39 -10.88 11.85 -0.68
N GLY A 40 -11.78 10.87 -0.75
CA GLY A 40 -12.31 10.35 -2.02
C GLY A 40 -11.31 9.52 -2.84
N TYR A 41 -10.27 8.98 -2.21
CA TYR A 41 -9.26 8.18 -2.93
C TYR A 41 -9.89 6.90 -3.49
N ASN A 42 -9.34 6.38 -4.60
CA ASN A 42 -9.68 5.03 -5.04
C ASN A 42 -9.07 3.97 -4.07
N CYS A 43 -9.46 2.70 -4.21
CA CYS A 43 -8.99 1.65 -3.30
C CYS A 43 -7.46 1.48 -3.30
N ALA A 44 -6.80 1.63 -4.45
CA ALA A 44 -5.36 1.53 -4.55
C ALA A 44 -4.66 2.73 -3.90
N GLN A 45 -5.11 3.94 -4.21
CA GLN A 45 -4.61 5.19 -3.62
C GLN A 45 -4.76 5.17 -2.10
N ALA A 46 -5.91 4.74 -1.59
CA ALA A 46 -6.19 4.62 -0.16
C ALA A 46 -5.15 3.75 0.55
N VAL A 47 -4.87 2.56 0.00
CA VAL A 47 -3.89 1.62 0.54
C VAL A 47 -2.47 2.16 0.38
N VAL A 48 -2.01 2.48 -0.84
CA VAL A 48 -0.61 2.87 -1.08
C VAL A 48 -0.24 4.14 -0.30
N CYS A 49 -1.11 5.16 -0.26
CA CYS A 49 -0.83 6.40 0.48
C CYS A 49 -0.81 6.21 2.00
N ALA A 50 -1.47 5.18 2.53
CA ALA A 50 -1.36 4.81 3.94
C ALA A 50 0.02 4.23 4.29
N PHE A 51 0.84 3.86 3.30
CA PHE A 51 2.23 3.38 3.47
C PHE A 51 3.31 4.45 3.30
N LYS A 52 2.94 5.73 3.22
CA LYS A 52 3.90 6.85 3.01
C LYS A 52 4.94 7.05 4.11
N ASP A 53 4.71 6.53 5.32
CA ASP A 53 5.68 6.56 6.42
C ASP A 53 6.79 5.52 6.24
N LYS A 54 6.50 4.38 5.59
CA LYS A 54 7.47 3.28 5.36
C LYS A 54 8.45 3.60 4.23
N TYR A 55 8.01 4.32 3.20
CA TYR A 55 8.81 4.56 2.00
C TYR A 55 9.21 6.04 1.90
N ASP A 56 10.43 6.32 1.44
CA ASP A 56 10.91 7.71 1.25
C ASP A 56 10.38 8.32 -0.07
N LEU A 57 9.06 8.27 -0.25
CA LEU A 57 8.35 8.83 -1.38
C LEU A 57 7.29 9.83 -0.91
N PRO A 58 7.14 10.98 -1.59
CA PRO A 58 6.03 11.88 -1.33
C PRO A 58 4.68 11.21 -1.58
N GLU A 59 3.68 11.51 -0.74
CA GLU A 59 2.30 11.02 -0.92
C GLU A 59 1.74 11.36 -2.31
N SER A 60 2.10 12.52 -2.87
CA SER A 60 1.69 12.92 -4.23
C SER A 60 2.23 11.99 -5.32
N VAL A 61 3.39 11.38 -5.14
CA VAL A 61 3.92 10.37 -6.08
C VAL A 61 3.11 9.09 -5.95
N LEU A 62 2.90 8.61 -4.71
CA LEU A 62 2.09 7.41 -4.43
C LEU A 62 0.66 7.55 -4.97
N PHE A 63 0.05 8.72 -4.80
CA PHE A 63 -1.27 9.05 -5.31
C PHE A 63 -1.32 8.96 -6.84
N ARG A 64 -0.37 9.61 -7.54
CA ARG A 64 -0.32 9.64 -9.00
C ARG A 64 -0.10 8.26 -9.62
N VAL A 65 0.82 7.48 -9.06
CA VAL A 65 1.11 6.14 -9.62
C VAL A 65 -0.04 5.16 -9.43
N SER A 66 -0.96 5.43 -8.50
CA SER A 66 -2.08 4.54 -8.16
C SER A 66 -3.46 5.01 -8.63
N GLU A 67 -3.54 6.19 -9.26
CA GLU A 67 -4.81 6.84 -9.66
C GLU A 67 -5.63 6.02 -10.66
N GLY A 68 -4.96 5.33 -11.58
CA GLY A 68 -5.61 4.53 -12.63
C GLY A 68 -6.20 3.19 -12.17
N PHE A 69 -6.06 2.79 -10.90
CA PHE A 69 -6.47 1.45 -10.43
C PHE A 69 -7.87 1.40 -9.80
N GLY A 70 -8.65 2.48 -9.85
CA GLY A 70 -10.05 2.48 -9.40
C GLY A 70 -10.93 1.53 -10.24
N LEU A 71 -11.98 0.97 -9.63
CA LEU A 71 -12.94 0.06 -10.27
C LEU A 71 -12.27 -1.07 -11.09
N GLY A 72 -11.22 -1.68 -10.55
CA GLY A 72 -10.47 -2.71 -11.27
C GLY A 72 -9.84 -2.18 -12.57
N MET A 73 -9.13 -1.05 -12.47
CA MET A 73 -8.54 -0.32 -13.61
C MET A 73 -9.58 0.24 -14.61
N GLY A 74 -10.80 0.50 -14.15
CA GLY A 74 -11.93 0.87 -15.01
C GLY A 74 -12.44 -0.26 -15.92
N ALA A 75 -11.85 -1.45 -15.78
CA ALA A 75 -12.19 -2.65 -16.55
C ALA A 75 -12.85 -3.72 -15.66
N GLU A 76 -13.19 -3.38 -14.42
CA GLU A 76 -13.81 -4.26 -13.41
C GLU A 76 -13.01 -5.52 -13.09
N SER A 77 -11.73 -5.55 -13.47
CA SER A 77 -10.80 -6.64 -13.20
C SER A 77 -10.21 -6.52 -11.78
N VAL A 78 -8.97 -6.96 -11.57
CA VAL A 78 -8.33 -7.09 -10.25
C VAL A 78 -8.54 -5.86 -9.38
N CYS A 79 -9.06 -6.08 -8.16
CA CYS A 79 -9.36 -5.04 -7.18
C CYS A 79 -8.16 -4.11 -6.94
N GLY A 80 -8.42 -2.79 -6.95
CA GLY A 80 -7.37 -1.80 -6.72
C GLY A 80 -6.62 -1.95 -5.39
N ALA A 81 -7.27 -2.43 -4.32
CA ALA A 81 -6.61 -2.73 -3.05
C ALA A 81 -5.61 -3.90 -3.18
N VAL A 82 -5.93 -4.89 -4.02
CA VAL A 82 -5.04 -6.00 -4.35
C VAL A 82 -3.88 -5.53 -5.23
N THR A 83 -4.15 -4.69 -6.22
CA THR A 83 -3.11 -4.05 -7.05
C THR A 83 -2.15 -3.21 -6.22
N ALA A 84 -2.65 -2.49 -5.22
CA ALA A 84 -1.81 -1.71 -4.30
C ALA A 84 -0.77 -2.57 -3.58
N MET A 85 -1.11 -3.80 -3.18
CA MET A 85 -0.12 -4.71 -2.58
C MET A 85 1.03 -5.00 -3.56
N SER A 86 0.77 -5.13 -4.86
CA SER A 86 1.84 -5.30 -5.86
C SER A 86 2.72 -4.05 -6.03
N ILE A 87 2.14 -2.85 -5.94
CA ILE A 87 2.90 -1.59 -5.95
C ILE A 87 3.83 -1.56 -4.73
N LEU A 88 3.27 -1.81 -3.55
CA LEU A 88 4.02 -1.83 -2.30
C LEU A 88 5.10 -2.92 -2.29
N THR A 89 4.84 -4.09 -2.88
CA THR A 89 5.85 -5.14 -3.06
C THR A 89 7.08 -4.62 -3.81
N GLY A 90 6.88 -3.82 -4.86
CA GLY A 90 7.97 -3.21 -5.60
C GLY A 90 8.77 -2.24 -4.74
N LEU A 91 8.09 -1.40 -3.97
CA LEU A 91 8.73 -0.46 -3.03
C LEU A 91 9.48 -1.17 -1.90
N GLU A 92 8.98 -2.33 -1.47
CA GLU A 92 9.56 -3.12 -0.38
C GLU A 92 10.77 -3.96 -0.81
N ASN A 93 10.68 -4.62 -1.98
CA ASN A 93 11.63 -5.67 -2.35
C ASN A 93 12.64 -5.29 -3.42
N SER A 94 12.37 -4.25 -4.22
CA SER A 94 13.17 -3.96 -5.39
C SER A 94 14.56 -3.46 -5.01
N ASP A 95 15.59 -4.00 -5.68
CA ASP A 95 16.94 -3.46 -5.69
C ASP A 95 17.10 -2.20 -6.55
N SER A 96 16.01 -1.75 -7.22
CA SER A 96 15.96 -0.58 -8.11
C SER A 96 16.95 -0.61 -9.27
N LYS A 97 17.56 -1.77 -9.56
CA LYS A 97 18.47 -1.93 -10.71
C LYS A 97 17.65 -2.01 -11.99
N LEU A 98 17.86 -1.05 -12.89
CA LEU A 98 17.13 -0.98 -14.17
C LEU A 98 17.59 -2.06 -15.18
N SER A 99 18.80 -2.58 -15.01
CA SER A 99 19.36 -3.75 -15.71
C SER A 99 19.76 -4.82 -14.70
N GLU A 100 19.62 -6.11 -15.05
CA GLU A 100 20.12 -7.23 -14.22
C GLU A 100 19.61 -7.19 -12.76
N SER A 101 18.31 -6.92 -12.57
CA SER A 101 17.67 -6.97 -11.26
C SER A 101 17.50 -8.40 -10.78
N GLU A 102 18.01 -8.70 -9.59
CA GLU A 102 17.97 -10.03 -8.97
C GLU A 102 16.71 -10.22 -8.09
N THR A 103 15.99 -9.13 -7.82
CA THR A 103 14.85 -9.11 -6.90
C THR A 103 13.50 -9.41 -7.55
N LYS A 104 13.44 -9.47 -8.89
CA LYS A 104 12.19 -9.68 -9.66
C LYS A 104 11.48 -11.00 -9.33
N LYS A 105 12.21 -12.10 -9.13
CA LYS A 105 11.61 -13.40 -8.76
C LYS A 105 10.97 -13.33 -7.37
N LYS A 106 11.73 -12.91 -6.36
CA LYS A 106 11.25 -12.75 -4.98
C LYS A 106 10.07 -11.79 -4.88
N SER A 107 10.07 -10.71 -5.67
CA SER A 107 8.97 -9.74 -5.72
C SER A 107 7.68 -10.37 -6.26
N ARG A 108 7.76 -11.12 -7.37
CA ARG A 108 6.58 -11.82 -7.92
C ARG A 108 6.02 -12.86 -6.95
N GLU A 109 6.88 -13.64 -6.30
CA GLU A 109 6.49 -14.63 -5.29
C GLU A 109 5.80 -13.97 -4.08
N PHE A 110 6.32 -12.83 -3.62
CA PHE A 110 5.71 -12.08 -2.53
C PHE A 110 4.34 -11.50 -2.90
N SER A 111 4.21 -10.88 -4.07
CA SER A 111 2.91 -10.41 -4.57
C SER A 111 1.91 -11.56 -4.72
N ALA A 112 2.33 -12.69 -5.29
CA ALA A 112 1.47 -13.88 -5.41
C ALA A 112 0.99 -14.40 -4.06
N ALA A 113 1.86 -14.39 -3.04
CA ALA A 113 1.48 -14.76 -1.68
C ALA A 113 0.49 -13.77 -1.05
N CYS A 114 0.59 -12.47 -1.35
CA CYS A 114 -0.41 -11.47 -0.92
C CYS A 114 -1.76 -11.71 -1.60
N PHE A 115 -1.76 -11.98 -2.90
CA PHE A 115 -2.98 -12.30 -3.67
C PHE A 115 -3.66 -13.57 -3.13
N ALA A 116 -2.88 -14.61 -2.84
CA ALA A 116 -3.41 -15.86 -2.30
C ALA A 116 -4.08 -15.65 -0.93
N ASP A 117 -3.47 -14.88 -0.04
CA ASP A 117 -4.06 -14.58 1.27
C ASP A 117 -5.33 -13.74 1.16
N PHE A 118 -5.35 -12.76 0.24
CA PHE A 118 -6.53 -11.95 -0.02
C PHE A 118 -7.67 -12.80 -0.59
N LYS A 119 -7.39 -13.61 -1.62
CA LYS A 119 -8.38 -14.50 -2.24
C LYS A 119 -8.92 -15.51 -1.23
N LYS A 120 -8.06 -16.06 -0.37
CA LYS A 120 -8.49 -16.98 0.69
C LYS A 120 -9.46 -16.34 1.67
N LYS A 121 -9.26 -15.06 1.99
CA LYS A 121 -10.11 -14.32 2.95
C LYS A 121 -11.41 -13.82 2.33
N ASN A 122 -11.36 -13.41 1.06
CA ASN A 122 -12.44 -12.68 0.38
C ASN A 122 -13.08 -13.44 -0.79
N SER A 123 -12.71 -14.71 -0.99
CA SER A 123 -13.13 -15.62 -2.07
C SER A 123 -12.70 -15.23 -3.49
N SER A 124 -12.53 -13.93 -3.78
CA SER A 124 -12.07 -13.42 -5.08
C SER A 124 -11.00 -12.34 -4.95
N VAL A 125 -10.40 -11.99 -6.09
CA VAL A 125 -9.55 -10.80 -6.28
C VAL A 125 -10.12 -9.87 -7.35
N GLU A 126 -11.13 -10.29 -8.12
CA GLU A 126 -11.74 -9.48 -9.18
C GLU A 126 -12.71 -8.47 -8.58
N CYS A 127 -12.62 -7.22 -9.00
CA CYS A 127 -13.42 -6.12 -8.46
C CYS A 127 -14.90 -6.25 -8.79
N PHE A 128 -15.24 -6.86 -9.93
CA PHE A 128 -16.60 -7.18 -10.33
C PHE A 128 -17.26 -8.17 -9.36
N GLU A 129 -16.63 -9.33 -9.16
CA GLU A 129 -17.11 -10.39 -8.25
C GLU A 129 -17.15 -9.92 -6.79
N LEU A 130 -16.12 -9.20 -6.32
CA LEU A 130 -16.08 -8.73 -4.93
C LEU A 130 -17.26 -7.81 -4.57
N ARG A 131 -17.68 -7.00 -5.55
CA ARG A 131 -18.82 -6.09 -5.42
C ARG A 131 -20.17 -6.77 -5.66
N GLY A 132 -20.19 -8.05 -6.05
CA GLY A 132 -21.41 -8.80 -6.36
C GLY A 132 -22.09 -8.32 -7.64
N GLU A 133 -21.33 -7.78 -8.61
CA GLU A 133 -21.89 -7.29 -9.87
C GLU A 133 -22.22 -8.45 -10.84
N ASP A 134 -21.73 -9.66 -10.56
CA ASP A 134 -21.98 -10.90 -11.30
C ASP A 134 -23.27 -11.60 -10.89
N ASP A 135 -23.48 -11.82 -9.58
CA ASP A 135 -24.61 -12.61 -9.06
C ASP A 135 -25.47 -11.88 -8.00
N GLY A 136 -25.14 -10.62 -7.69
CA GLY A 136 -25.81 -9.81 -6.68
C GLY A 136 -25.33 -10.05 -5.24
N VAL A 137 -24.40 -10.98 -5.02
CA VAL A 137 -23.88 -11.31 -3.68
C VAL A 137 -22.57 -10.58 -3.45
N VAL A 138 -22.61 -9.55 -2.60
CA VAL A 138 -21.41 -8.81 -2.22
C VAL A 138 -20.48 -9.70 -1.38
N LEU A 139 -19.38 -10.17 -1.97
CA LEU A 139 -18.36 -10.95 -1.27
C LEU A 139 -17.57 -10.08 -0.27
N ARG A 140 -17.25 -8.83 -0.64
CA ARG A 140 -16.53 -7.90 0.23
C ARG A 140 -16.73 -6.43 -0.17
N SER A 141 -16.98 -5.58 0.81
CA SER A 141 -17.07 -4.13 0.57
C SER A 141 -15.72 -3.51 0.21
N CYS A 142 -15.71 -2.38 -0.50
CA CYS A 142 -14.48 -1.65 -0.82
C CYS A 142 -13.65 -1.30 0.43
N LEU A 143 -14.29 -0.91 1.53
CA LEU A 143 -13.61 -0.63 2.81
C LEU A 143 -12.99 -1.90 3.40
N GLY A 144 -13.71 -3.02 3.34
CA GLY A 144 -13.18 -4.33 3.77
C GLY A 144 -11.98 -4.77 2.93
N CYS A 145 -12.03 -4.58 1.61
CA CYS A 145 -10.90 -4.85 0.71
C CYS A 145 -9.67 -4.00 1.08
N ILE A 146 -9.87 -2.71 1.41
CA ILE A 146 -8.79 -1.81 1.82
C ILE A 146 -8.16 -2.27 3.15
N GLU A 147 -8.98 -2.54 4.16
CA GLU A 147 -8.51 -3.04 5.46
C GLU A 147 -7.70 -4.33 5.28
N ASP A 148 -8.26 -5.30 4.56
CA ASP A 148 -7.64 -6.61 4.39
C ASP A 148 -6.30 -6.51 3.66
N ALA A 149 -6.22 -5.69 2.60
CA ALA A 149 -4.99 -5.46 1.87
C ALA A 149 -3.90 -4.83 2.77
N VAL A 150 -4.26 -3.82 3.57
CA VAL A 150 -3.33 -3.20 4.54
C VAL A 150 -2.81 -4.25 5.53
N ARG A 151 -3.71 -5.01 6.16
CA ARG A 151 -3.33 -6.01 7.17
C ARG A 151 -2.50 -7.16 6.60
N ILE A 152 -2.85 -7.66 5.41
CA ILE A 152 -2.11 -8.73 4.74
C ILE A 152 -0.69 -8.27 4.43
N PHE A 153 -0.55 -7.08 3.82
CA PHE A 153 0.75 -6.57 3.42
C PHE A 153 1.63 -6.23 4.64
N ASP A 154 1.06 -5.55 5.64
CA ASP A 154 1.81 -5.15 6.83
C ASP A 154 2.27 -6.36 7.65
N LYS A 155 1.42 -7.40 7.79
CA LYS A 155 1.81 -8.67 8.42
C LYS A 155 2.98 -9.32 7.70
N LYS A 156 2.94 -9.41 6.37
CA LYS A 156 3.99 -10.09 5.59
C LYS A 156 5.32 -9.33 5.54
N THR A 157 5.28 -8.01 5.70
CA THR A 157 6.49 -7.18 5.77
C THR A 157 7.07 -7.12 7.18
N SER A 158 6.24 -7.24 8.22
CA SER A 158 6.70 -7.21 9.62
C SER A 158 7.33 -8.53 10.12
N THR A 159 7.15 -9.64 9.39
CA THR A 159 7.73 -10.95 9.73
C THR A 159 9.07 -11.22 9.04
N ARG A 160 9.79 -10.18 8.62
CA ARG A 160 11.06 -10.25 7.90
C ARG A 160 12.15 -9.50 8.66
#